data_AF-A0A7X4HHM5-F1
#
_entry.id   AF-A0A7X4HHM5-F1
#
_cell.length_a   1.000
_cell.length_b   1.000
_cell.length_c   1.000
_cell.angle_alpha   90.00
_cell.angle_beta   90.00
_cell.angle_gamma   90.00
#
_symmetry.space_group_name_H-M   'P 1'
#
loop_
_entity.id
_entity.type
_entity.pdbx_description
1 polymer ?
#
loop_
_entity_poly.entity_id
_entity_poly.type
_entity_poly.pdbx_seq_one_letter_code
_entity_poly.pdbx_strand_id
1 'polypeptide(L)'
;MTTLAELARIRAVHGLAPVGGVLWLGIGMLPPKRNAIEIDPANLPTVLECRAVAGLDVVLLFPGTSTRYGVLRTLSDRLYQARPRRLLLVDSDHSRTAFLKLAES
;
A
#
# COMPACT_ATOMS: atom_id res chain seq x y z
N MET A 1 -7.62 12.38 -6.91
CA MET A 1 -7.15 11.27 -6.07
C MET A 1 -6.55 10.21 -6.98
N THR A 2 -5.32 9.77 -6.73
CA THR A 2 -4.66 8.73 -7.51
C THR A 2 -4.95 7.38 -6.85
N THR A 3 -5.44 6.39 -7.60
CA THR A 3 -5.72 5.03 -7.09
C THR A 3 -4.57 4.08 -7.42
N LEU A 4 -4.56 2.88 -6.82
CA LEU A 4 -3.61 1.83 -7.23
C LEU A 4 -3.85 1.39 -8.68
N ALA A 5 -5.09 1.41 -9.16
CA ALA A 5 -5.40 1.14 -10.56
C ALA A 5 -4.75 2.17 -11.50
N GLU A 6 -4.83 3.45 -11.13
CA GLU A 6 -4.22 4.52 -11.92
C GLU A 6 -2.69 4.44 -11.87
N LEU A 7 -2.10 4.12 -10.72
CA LEU A 7 -0.67 3.85 -10.62
C LEU A 7 -0.27 2.66 -11.50
N ALA A 8 -1.04 1.56 -11.48
CA ALA A 8 -0.80 0.39 -12.32
C ALA A 8 -0.77 0.78 -13.81
N ARG A 9 -1.75 1.58 -14.25
CA ARG A 9 -1.86 2.10 -15.62
C ARG A 9 -0.64 2.94 -15.99
N ILE A 10 -0.23 3.90 -15.16
CA ILE A 10 0.92 4.77 -15.42
C ILE A 10 2.21 3.95 -15.52
N ARG A 11 2.43 3.01 -14.60
CA ARG A 11 3.62 2.14 -14.61
C ARG A 11 3.66 1.26 -15.86
N ALA A 12 2.52 0.70 -16.26
CA ALA A 12 2.43 -0.17 -17.43
C ALA A 12 2.63 0.58 -18.76
N VAL A 13 2.06 1.79 -18.89
CA VAL A 13 2.11 2.56 -20.14
C VAL A 13 3.42 3.33 -20.29
N HIS A 14 3.94 3.90 -19.20
CA HIS A 14 5.06 4.84 -19.25
C HIS A 14 6.35 4.31 -18.61
N GLY A 15 6.33 3.15 -17.94
CA GLY A 15 7.50 2.62 -17.22
C GLY A 15 7.96 3.48 -16.04
N LEU A 16 7.15 4.46 -15.63
CA LEU A 16 7.50 5.41 -14.57
C LEU A 16 7.32 4.78 -13.19
N ALA A 17 8.10 5.21 -12.21
CA ALA A 17 7.96 4.84 -10.80
C ALA A 17 7.88 6.09 -9.92
N PRO A 18 7.25 6.02 -8.73
CA PRO A 18 7.25 7.13 -7.79
C PRO A 18 8.68 7.58 -7.45
N VAL A 19 8.88 8.90 -7.42
CA VAL A 19 10.17 9.49 -7.05
C VAL A 19 10.56 9.04 -5.64
N GLY A 20 11.77 8.50 -5.50
CA GLY A 20 12.29 7.92 -4.24
C GLY A 20 11.88 6.47 -3.98
N GLY A 21 11.03 5.87 -4.83
CA GLY A 21 10.63 4.47 -4.72
C GLY A 21 9.75 4.15 -3.50
N VAL A 22 9.22 5.17 -2.81
CA VAL A 22 8.35 5.01 -1.65
C VAL A 22 6.91 5.36 -2.01
N LEU A 23 5.98 4.48 -1.65
CA LEU A 23 4.53 4.69 -1.79
C LEU A 23 3.85 4.64 -0.42
N TRP A 24 3.05 5.66 -0.13
CA TRP A 24 2.22 5.71 1.07
C TRP A 24 0.80 5.28 0.73
N LEU A 25 0.27 4.33 1.49
CA LEU A 25 -1.10 3.84 1.40
C LEU A 25 -1.80 4.11 2.74
N GLY A 26 -3.06 4.53 2.74
CA GLY A 26 -3.86 4.66 3.94
C GLY A 26 -5.20 3.97 3.82
N ILE A 27 -5.63 3.21 4.84
CA ILE A 27 -6.97 2.57 4.85
C ILE A 27 -7.98 3.54 5.46
N GLY A 28 -8.98 3.96 4.67
CA GLY A 28 -10.02 4.90 5.10
C GLY A 28 -9.52 6.29 5.49
N MET A 29 -8.29 6.62 5.09
CA MET A 29 -7.68 7.92 5.29
C MET A 29 -6.59 8.16 4.25
N LEU A 30 -6.36 9.42 3.91
CA LEU A 30 -5.23 9.84 3.07
C LEU A 30 -4.01 10.19 3.95
N PRO A 31 -2.86 9.48 3.82
CA PRO A 31 -1.64 9.86 4.51
C PRO A 31 -1.18 11.27 4.12
N PRO A 32 -0.61 12.08 5.05
CA PRO A 32 -0.16 13.44 4.78
C PRO A 32 1.20 13.46 4.04
N LYS A 33 1.28 12.82 2.87
CA LYS A 33 2.48 12.70 2.01
C LYS A 33 2.08 12.94 0.55
N ARG A 34 3.01 13.49 -0.25
CA ARG A 34 2.74 13.82 -1.67
C ARG A 34 2.44 12.60 -2.54
N ASN A 35 3.07 11.46 -2.27
CA ASN A 35 2.87 10.20 -2.99
C ASN A 35 2.00 9.24 -2.17
N ALA A 36 0.81 9.72 -1.79
CA ALA A 36 -0.12 8.98 -0.96
C ALA A 36 -1.37 8.57 -1.74
N ILE A 37 -1.86 7.37 -1.47
CA ILE A 37 -3.10 6.81 -2.01
C ILE A 37 -3.98 6.40 -0.83
N GLU A 38 -5.20 6.89 -0.83
CA GLU A 38 -6.24 6.40 0.08
C GLU A 38 -6.89 5.14 -0.51
N ILE A 39 -7.10 4.15 0.35
CA ILE A 39 -7.75 2.89 0.06
C ILE A 39 -9.06 2.86 0.82
N ASP A 40 -10.16 2.76 0.08
CA ASP A 40 -11.48 2.54 0.65
C ASP A 40 -11.57 1.11 1.24
N PRO A 41 -11.82 0.94 2.54
CA PRO A 41 -11.96 -0.37 3.16
C PRO A 41 -13.14 -1.19 2.62
N ALA A 42 -14.16 -0.55 2.03
CA ALA A 42 -15.29 -1.23 1.39
C ALA A 42 -14.95 -1.74 -0.01
N ASN A 43 -13.97 -1.12 -0.68
CA ASN A 43 -13.61 -1.39 -2.07
C ASN A 43 -12.10 -1.64 -2.20
N LEU A 44 -11.64 -2.76 -1.63
CA LEU A 44 -10.22 -3.08 -1.63
C LEU A 44 -9.67 -3.33 -3.04
N PRO A 45 -8.45 -2.84 -3.34
CA PRO A 45 -7.79 -3.08 -4.61
C PRO A 45 -7.62 -4.58 -4.87
N THR A 46 -7.84 -4.97 -6.12
CA THR A 46 -7.62 -6.31 -6.63
C THR A 46 -6.13 -6.67 -6.60
N VAL A 47 -5.84 -7.97 -6.74
CA VAL A 47 -4.45 -8.47 -6.85
C VAL A 47 -3.74 -7.82 -8.05
N LEU A 48 -4.46 -7.60 -9.16
CA LEU A 48 -3.89 -7.00 -10.36
C LEU A 48 -3.49 -5.54 -10.13
N GLU A 49 -4.35 -4.75 -9.50
CA GLU A 49 -4.06 -3.35 -9.15
C GLU A 49 -2.90 -3.26 -8.15
N CYS A 50 -2.81 -4.20 -7.20
CA CYS A 50 -1.71 -4.25 -6.24
C CYS A 50 -0.34 -4.45 -6.90
N ARG A 51 -0.24 -5.02 -8.12
CA ARG A 51 1.05 -5.13 -8.85
C ARG A 51 1.74 -3.78 -9.08
N ALA A 52 0.98 -2.68 -9.01
CA ALA A 52 1.51 -1.33 -9.03
C ALA A 52 2.55 -1.04 -7.94
N VAL A 53 2.66 -1.88 -6.90
CA VAL A 53 3.65 -1.71 -5.82
C VAL A 53 4.94 -2.52 -5.99
N ALA A 54 5.04 -3.34 -7.05
CA ALA A 54 6.19 -4.21 -7.28
C ALA A 54 7.52 -3.40 -7.28
N GLY A 55 8.48 -3.85 -6.47
CA GLY A 55 9.78 -3.21 -6.31
C GLY A 55 9.80 -1.88 -5.54
N LEU A 56 8.67 -1.43 -4.98
CA LEU A 56 8.59 -0.19 -4.19
C LEU A 56 8.72 -0.47 -2.68
N ASP A 57 9.14 0.52 -1.91
CA ASP A 57 8.92 0.54 -0.46
C ASP A 57 7.50 1.03 -0.18
N VAL A 58 6.68 0.18 0.42
CA VAL A 58 5.28 0.48 0.72
C VAL A 58 5.11 0.72 2.20
N VAL A 59 4.50 1.84 2.56
CA VAL A 59 4.05 2.14 3.92
C VAL A 59 2.53 2.14 3.94
N LEU A 60 1.93 1.16 4.61
CA LEU A 60 0.49 1.04 4.82
C LEU A 60 0.12 1.57 6.21
N LEU A 61 -0.50 2.75 6.23
CA LEU A 61 -1.06 3.38 7.41
C LEU A 61 -2.51 2.94 7.60
N PHE A 62 -2.90 2.61 8.83
CA PHE A 62 -4.28 2.28 9.14
C PHE A 62 -4.64 2.69 10.58
N PRO A 63 -5.87 3.15 10.83
CA PRO A 63 -6.38 3.36 12.19
C PRO A 63 -6.72 2.01 12.83
N GLY A 64 -5.92 1.57 13.81
CA GLY A 64 -6.09 0.27 14.46
C GLY A 64 -7.44 0.07 15.15
N THR A 65 -8.06 1.14 15.65
CA THR A 65 -9.34 1.08 16.36
C THR A 65 -10.55 0.84 15.45
N SER A 66 -10.46 1.26 14.18
CA SER A 66 -11.59 1.21 13.24
C SER A 66 -11.35 0.27 12.05
N THR A 67 -10.09 -0.09 11.78
CA THR A 67 -9.76 -1.01 10.69
C THR A 67 -10.09 -2.44 11.06
N ARG A 68 -11.06 -3.04 10.34
CA ARG A 68 -11.39 -4.45 10.51
C ARG A 68 -10.19 -5.34 10.16
N TYR A 69 -9.88 -6.33 10.99
CA TYR A 69 -8.76 -7.25 10.76
C TYR A 69 -8.82 -7.93 9.38
N GLY A 70 -10.01 -8.34 8.93
CA GLY A 70 -10.18 -8.96 7.61
C GLY A 70 -9.76 -8.06 6.45
N VAL A 71 -10.01 -6.75 6.57
CA VAL A 71 -9.58 -5.74 5.58
C VAL A 71 -8.06 -5.62 5.58
N LEU A 72 -7.46 -5.40 6.76
CA LEU A 72 -6.01 -5.26 6.89
C LEU A 72 -5.28 -6.51 6.39
N ARG A 73 -5.74 -7.71 6.80
CA ARG A 73 -5.17 -8.99 6.37
C ARG A 73 -5.23 -9.15 4.86
N THR A 74 -6.40 -8.93 4.27
CA THR A 74 -6.61 -9.10 2.83
C THR A 74 -5.74 -8.15 2.02
N LEU A 75 -5.71 -6.87 2.39
CA LEU A 75 -4.90 -5.88 1.69
C LEU A 75 -3.40 -6.17 1.85
N SER A 76 -2.96 -6.49 3.07
CA SER A 76 -1.54 -6.80 3.34
C SER A 76 -1.07 -8.02 2.55
N ASP A 77 -1.89 -9.06 2.44
CA ASP A 77 -1.58 -10.27 1.65
C ASP A 77 -1.47 -9.94 0.15
N ARG A 78 -2.43 -9.19 -0.41
CA ARG A 78 -2.38 -8.77 -1.82
C ARG A 78 -1.15 -7.90 -2.13
N LEU A 79 -0.82 -6.97 -1.25
CA LEU A 79 0.38 -6.14 -1.37
C LEU A 79 1.65 -6.98 -1.25
N TYR A 80 1.70 -7.94 -0.33
CA TYR A 80 2.84 -8.84 -0.17
C TYR A 80 3.07 -9.70 -1.42
N GLN A 81 2.00 -10.26 -2.00
CA GLN A 81 2.05 -11.03 -3.25
C GLN A 81 2.54 -10.21 -4.44
N ALA A 82 2.32 -8.89 -4.43
CA ALA A 82 2.83 -7.99 -5.46
C ALA A 82 4.36 -7.75 -5.39
N ARG A 83 5.06 -8.35 -4.43
CA ARG A 83 6.52 -8.27 -4.26
C ARG A 83 7.06 -6.83 -4.20
N PRO A 84 6.58 -6.00 -3.25
CA PRO A 84 7.26 -4.74 -2.95
C PRO A 84 8.69 -5.02 -2.47
N ARG A 85 9.56 -4.02 -2.50
CA ARG A 85 10.89 -4.15 -1.89
C ARG A 85 10.78 -4.25 -0.37
N ARG A 86 9.86 -3.48 0.24
CA ARG A 86 9.54 -3.48 1.66
C ARG A 86 8.06 -3.23 1.87
N LEU A 87 7.46 -3.87 2.87
CA LEU A 87 6.09 -3.58 3.30
C LEU A 87 6.09 -3.25 4.80
N LEU A 88 5.73 -2.01 5.11
CA LEU A 88 5.63 -1.48 6.47
C LEU A 88 4.17 -1.28 6.83
N LEU A 89 3.71 -1.86 7.93
CA LEU A 89 2.37 -1.68 8.48
C LEU A 89 2.46 -0.73 9.68
N VAL A 90 1.70 0.36 9.68
CA VAL A 90 1.70 1.38 10.73
C VAL A 90 0.29 1.56 11.26
N ASP A 91 0.10 1.24 12.54
CA ASP A 91 -1.12 1.55 13.29
C ASP A 91 -1.04 3.00 13.80
N SER A 92 -1.88 3.88 13.26
CA SER A 92 -1.89 5.30 13.60
C SER A 92 -2.40 5.58 15.01
N ASP A 93 -3.23 4.70 15.57
CA ASP A 93 -3.92 4.96 16.84
C ASP A 93 -3.06 4.55 18.03
N HIS A 94 -2.21 3.53 17.83
CA HIS A 94 -1.39 2.96 18.89
C HIS A 94 0.12 3.18 18.68
N SER A 95 0.52 3.94 17.65
CA SER A 95 1.92 4.13 17.26
C SER A 95 2.70 2.81 17.12
N ARG A 96 2.00 1.73 16.76
CA ARG A 96 2.60 0.41 16.57
C ARG A 96 3.04 0.26 15.13
N THR A 97 4.18 -0.37 14.93
CA THR A 97 4.74 -0.56 13.59
C THR A 97 5.18 -2.02 13.44
N ALA A 98 4.75 -2.66 12.35
CA ALA A 98 5.15 -4.01 11.99
C ALA A 98 5.88 -4.01 10.64
N PHE A 99 7.03 -4.64 10.59
CA PHE A 99 7.90 -4.68 9.41
C PHE A 99 7.85 -6.06 8.77
N LEU A 100 7.48 -6.12 7.49
CA LEU A 100 7.61 -7.31 6.66
C LEU A 100 8.75 -7.05 5.67
N LYS A 101 9.97 -7.46 6.04
CA LYS A 101 11.08 -7.52 5.09
C LYS A 101 10.84 -8.73 4.19
N LEU A 102 10.63 -8.50 2.91
CA LEU A 102 10.61 -9.58 1.92
C LEU A 102 12.01 -10.15 1.79
N ALA A 103 12.13 -11.49 1.80
CA ALA A 103 13.39 -12.17 1.61
C ALA A 103 14.05 -11.71 0.29
N GLU A 104 15.35 -11.42 0.34
CA GLU A 104 16.13 -11.10 -0.85
C GLU A 104 16.03 -12.30 -1.82
N SER A 105 15.65 -12.03 -3.06
CA SER A 105 15.62 -13.02 -4.15
C SER A 105 16.99 -13.11 -4.79
#